data_AF-A0A8I1XL37-F1
#
_entry.id   AF-A0A8I1XL37-F1
#
_cell.length_a   1.000
_cell.length_b   1.000
_cell.length_c   1.000
_cell.angle_alpha   90.00
_cell.angle_beta   90.00
_cell.angle_gamma   90.00
#
_symmetry.space_group_name_H-M   'P 1'
#
loop_
_entity.id
_entity.type
_entity.pdbx_description
1 polymer ?
#
loop_
_entity_poly.entity_id
_entity_poly.type
_entity_poly.pdbx_seq_one_letter_code
_entity_poly.pdbx_strand_id
1 'polypeptide(L)'
;MLPSFPLPSSVWLRTAVCLVALSLGACAHAPQRNPLAQWVPSPNYDTRRPILIVLHFTDQQSVQQSLSTLRGRNSGGRVSAHYLIGEDGQRYQLVSDAQRAWHGGAGRWGTITDINSASIGIELDNDGSAPFAPAQIDSLLVLLDDLCQRLRIPRTQIVGHEDVAPTRKNDPGPLFPWKRLADAGFGRWPAADAPAAPEGFDPWQALALIGYSIDDPAATLQAFHHHYRGSSATTLDAEDLRILFALTNHARPSSPRPALEPTEGDNHQAHRHRAVLPLAANERSMTCRANAASCKGTEMTDTLLFRNGRCWRQCVVQGALLIGAVAPSALVAGQVHVSSARTAAEAGLVDVHALAPDIALDMRYAGSNNFTGRVVPGYDAPRCYLLRPAADALARVARTLKAEGYRLQVFDCYRPVRSVKAFVVWAADLQDQATKAQYYPRVDKRALLGDYIAPTSGHSRGATVDLGLLECRPAGCRAVDMGTGFDFFDARAHTEAPDLSAAQRTHRQRLLQAMAAEGFANYPMEWWHFTFRPEPTPETAYDVPVD
;
A
#
# COMPACT_ATOMS: atom_id res chain seq x y z
N MET A 1 -24.09 70.24 -30.93
CA MET A 1 -23.74 68.96 -31.57
C MET A 1 -22.68 68.30 -30.71
N LEU A 2 -23.03 67.27 -29.94
CA LEU A 2 -22.07 66.48 -29.17
C LEU A 2 -21.47 65.41 -30.09
N PRO A 3 -20.14 65.25 -30.18
CA PRO A 3 -19.55 64.18 -30.97
C PRO A 3 -19.61 62.87 -30.19
N SER A 4 -20.37 61.93 -30.73
CA SER A 4 -20.39 60.53 -30.34
C SER A 4 -19.08 59.87 -30.77
N PHE A 5 -18.20 59.52 -29.82
CA PHE A 5 -17.05 58.67 -30.10
C PHE A 5 -17.45 57.18 -30.02
N PRO A 6 -17.25 56.39 -31.09
CA PRO A 6 -17.48 54.96 -31.03
C PRO A 6 -16.36 54.30 -30.22
N LEU A 7 -16.72 53.57 -29.16
CA LEU A 7 -15.76 52.71 -28.46
C LEU A 7 -15.29 51.58 -29.42
N PRO A 8 -13.99 51.30 -29.50
CA PRO A 8 -13.45 50.32 -30.43
C PRO A 8 -13.97 48.90 -30.14
N SER A 9 -14.43 48.23 -31.20
CA SER A 9 -14.97 46.86 -31.25
C SER A 9 -14.06 45.78 -30.66
N SER A 10 -12.77 46.08 -30.47
CA SER A 10 -11.78 45.17 -29.89
C SER A 10 -11.93 44.97 -28.38
N VAL A 11 -12.56 45.92 -27.66
CA VAL A 11 -12.81 45.77 -26.22
C VAL A 11 -13.90 44.73 -26.01
N TRP A 12 -15.03 44.84 -26.71
CA TRP A 12 -16.15 43.88 -26.62
C TRP A 12 -15.76 42.45 -26.98
N LEU A 13 -14.90 42.27 -27.99
CA LEU A 13 -14.42 40.94 -28.38
C LEU A 13 -13.52 40.31 -27.31
N ARG A 14 -12.67 41.12 -26.66
CA ARG A 14 -11.78 40.65 -25.58
C ARG A 14 -12.55 40.36 -24.30
N THR A 15 -13.56 41.16 -23.95
CA THR A 15 -14.44 40.89 -22.81
C THR A 15 -15.30 39.64 -23.05
N ALA A 16 -15.81 39.44 -24.27
CA ALA A 16 -16.57 38.26 -24.64
C ALA A 16 -15.74 36.97 -24.60
N VAL A 17 -14.50 37.00 -25.10
CA VAL A 17 -13.59 35.83 -25.03
C VAL A 17 -13.20 35.50 -23.58
N CYS A 18 -12.98 36.50 -22.72
CA CYS A 18 -12.75 36.26 -21.29
C CYS A 18 -14.00 35.70 -20.58
N LEU A 19 -15.21 36.14 -20.94
CA LEU A 19 -16.47 35.60 -20.39
C LEU A 19 -16.75 34.18 -20.87
N VAL A 20 -16.38 33.83 -22.12
CA VAL A 20 -16.46 32.46 -22.65
C VAL A 20 -15.41 31.54 -21.99
N ALA A 21 -14.19 32.03 -21.76
CA ALA A 21 -13.17 31.28 -21.04
C ALA A 21 -13.51 31.04 -19.55
N LEU A 22 -14.19 32.01 -18.90
CA LEU A 22 -14.68 31.86 -17.53
C LEU A 22 -15.90 30.95 -17.41
N SER A 23 -16.72 30.82 -18.46
CA SER A 23 -17.90 29.94 -18.46
C SER A 23 -17.56 28.47 -18.78
N LEU A 24 -16.39 28.19 -19.37
CA LEU A 24 -15.93 26.83 -19.67
C LEU A 24 -15.31 26.09 -18.45
N GLY A 25 -15.07 26.78 -17.33
CA GLY A 25 -14.60 26.16 -16.07
C GLY A 25 -15.71 25.74 -15.11
N ALA A 26 -16.98 26.02 -15.42
CA ALA A 26 -18.09 25.98 -14.47
C ALA A 26 -18.70 24.59 -14.21
N CYS A 27 -18.03 23.50 -14.61
CA CYS A 27 -18.50 22.12 -14.36
C CYS A 27 -17.62 21.33 -13.38
N ALA A 28 -16.72 22.00 -12.64
CA ALA A 28 -16.14 21.39 -11.45
C ALA A 28 -17.21 21.41 -10.35
N HIS A 29 -17.90 20.29 -10.15
CA HIS A 29 -18.76 20.12 -8.98
C HIS A 29 -17.92 20.42 -7.74
N ALA A 30 -18.39 21.35 -6.90
CA ALA A 30 -17.76 21.58 -5.61
C ALA A 30 -17.62 20.22 -4.90
N PRO A 31 -16.45 19.90 -4.31
CA PRO A 31 -16.26 18.64 -3.63
C PRO A 31 -17.38 18.46 -2.63
N GLN A 32 -17.99 17.27 -2.60
CA GLN A 32 -19.13 17.00 -1.75
C GLN A 32 -18.76 17.31 -0.30
N ARG A 33 -19.40 18.34 0.27
CA ARG A 33 -19.13 18.79 1.64
C ARG A 33 -20.17 18.18 2.55
N ASN A 34 -19.75 17.76 3.73
CA ASN A 34 -20.68 17.30 4.74
C ASN A 34 -21.48 18.51 5.26
N PRO A 35 -22.83 18.54 5.10
CA PRO A 35 -23.64 19.69 5.51
C PRO A 35 -23.71 19.86 7.03
N LEU A 36 -23.33 18.83 7.80
CA LEU A 36 -23.28 18.86 9.26
C LEU A 36 -21.94 19.38 9.80
N ALA A 37 -20.93 19.53 8.95
CA ALA A 37 -19.59 19.90 9.36
C ALA A 37 -19.19 21.26 8.76
N GLN A 38 -18.48 22.06 9.54
CA GLN A 38 -17.81 23.23 8.99
C GLN A 38 -16.71 22.77 8.03
N TRP A 39 -16.79 23.22 6.78
CA TRP A 39 -15.76 22.91 5.79
C TRP A 39 -14.49 23.73 6.05
N VAL A 40 -13.44 23.07 6.51
CA VAL A 40 -12.10 23.64 6.69
C VAL A 40 -11.15 22.91 5.73
N PRO A 41 -10.67 23.55 4.64
CA PRO A 41 -9.86 22.86 3.63
C PRO A 41 -8.45 22.56 4.17
N SER A 42 -7.93 21.38 3.84
CA SER A 42 -6.54 20.97 4.08
C SER A 42 -5.82 20.79 2.75
N PRO A 43 -4.56 21.23 2.59
CA PRO A 43 -3.74 20.87 1.44
C PRO A 43 -3.19 19.44 1.53
N ASN A 44 -3.36 18.74 2.66
CA ASN A 44 -2.77 17.44 2.94
C ASN A 44 -3.73 16.30 2.53
N TYR A 45 -3.92 16.09 1.23
CA TYR A 45 -4.67 14.96 0.70
C TYR A 45 -4.10 14.53 -0.66
N ASP A 46 -4.25 13.24 -0.97
CA ASP A 46 -3.97 12.66 -2.28
C ASP A 46 -5.24 12.05 -2.88
N THR A 47 -5.24 11.79 -4.18
CA THR A 47 -6.31 11.02 -4.82
C THR A 47 -6.32 9.60 -4.30
N ARG A 48 -7.52 9.10 -3.93
CA ARG A 48 -7.73 7.68 -3.61
C ARG A 48 -7.24 6.80 -4.77
N ARG A 49 -6.50 5.74 -4.47
CA ARG A 49 -5.94 4.82 -5.47
C ARG A 49 -6.69 3.48 -5.48
N PRO A 50 -6.80 2.82 -6.65
CA PRO A 50 -7.28 1.45 -6.73
C PRO A 50 -6.30 0.48 -6.06
N ILE A 51 -6.82 -0.64 -5.56
CA ILE A 51 -6.08 -1.70 -4.86
C ILE A 51 -6.34 -3.09 -5.47
N LEU A 52 -7.19 -3.18 -6.49
CA LEU A 52 -7.59 -4.42 -7.17
C LEU A 52 -7.60 -4.20 -8.69
N ILE A 53 -7.34 -5.26 -9.46
CA ILE A 53 -7.69 -5.32 -10.87
C ILE A 53 -8.73 -6.44 -11.05
N VAL A 54 -9.86 -6.12 -11.67
CA VAL A 54 -10.91 -7.09 -12.00
C VAL A 54 -10.90 -7.33 -13.51
N LEU A 55 -10.76 -8.59 -13.90
CA LEU A 55 -10.78 -9.05 -15.29
C LEU A 55 -12.17 -9.52 -15.69
N HIS A 56 -12.57 -9.17 -16.91
CA HIS A 56 -13.88 -9.44 -17.50
C HIS A 56 -13.69 -10.02 -18.91
N PHE A 57 -14.71 -10.73 -19.41
CA PHE A 57 -14.94 -10.84 -20.85
C PHE A 57 -16.18 -10.04 -21.23
N THR A 58 -16.26 -9.63 -22.49
CA THR A 58 -17.34 -8.74 -22.94
C THR A 58 -18.65 -9.47 -23.26
N ASP A 59 -18.61 -10.77 -23.52
CA ASP A 59 -19.75 -11.57 -24.02
C ASP A 59 -20.27 -11.01 -25.35
N GLN A 60 -19.35 -10.47 -26.18
CA GLN A 60 -19.65 -9.87 -27.47
C GLN A 60 -18.78 -10.50 -28.56
N GLN A 61 -19.18 -10.28 -29.81
CA GLN A 61 -18.56 -10.87 -30.99
C GLN A 61 -17.53 -9.93 -31.67
N SER A 62 -17.35 -8.70 -31.15
CA SER A 62 -16.35 -7.76 -31.68
C SER A 62 -16.04 -6.60 -30.75
N VAL A 63 -14.82 -6.09 -30.87
CA VAL A 63 -14.34 -4.92 -30.12
C VAL A 63 -15.16 -3.67 -30.38
N GLN A 64 -15.71 -3.51 -31.60
CA GLN A 64 -16.58 -2.37 -31.93
C GLN A 64 -17.91 -2.43 -31.17
N GLN A 65 -18.49 -3.63 -31.05
CA GLN A 65 -19.69 -3.86 -30.25
C GLN A 65 -19.40 -3.60 -28.77
N SER A 66 -18.29 -4.15 -28.26
CA SER A 66 -17.81 -3.94 -26.89
C SER A 66 -17.59 -2.45 -26.57
N LEU A 67 -16.93 -1.70 -27.47
CA LEU A 67 -16.76 -0.24 -27.35
C LEU A 67 -18.10 0.51 -27.34
N SER A 68 -19.05 0.12 -28.19
CA SER A 68 -20.38 0.73 -28.22
C SER A 68 -21.11 0.54 -26.89
N THR A 69 -21.08 -0.68 -26.33
CA THR A 69 -21.71 -1.01 -25.05
C THR A 69 -21.06 -0.28 -23.88
N LEU A 70 -19.72 -0.30 -23.77
CA LEU A 70 -18.97 0.30 -22.65
C LEU A 70 -18.93 1.84 -22.67
N ARG A 71 -19.34 2.47 -23.78
CA ARG A 71 -19.46 3.93 -23.93
C ARG A 71 -20.91 4.40 -23.94
N GLY A 72 -21.85 3.48 -24.12
CA GLY A 72 -23.26 3.73 -24.30
C GLY A 72 -24.08 3.55 -23.02
N ARG A 73 -25.39 3.75 -23.15
CA ARG A 73 -26.38 3.39 -22.13
C ARG A 73 -27.12 2.15 -22.64
N ASN A 74 -27.08 1.05 -21.88
CA ASN A 74 -27.81 -0.16 -22.23
C ASN A 74 -29.10 -0.28 -21.41
N SER A 75 -29.91 -1.31 -21.69
CA SER A 75 -31.18 -1.57 -21.00
C SER A 75 -31.03 -1.87 -19.50
N GLY A 76 -29.84 -2.35 -19.07
CA GLY A 76 -29.52 -2.68 -17.67
C GLY A 76 -28.91 -1.52 -16.86
N GLY A 77 -28.59 -0.38 -17.49
CA GLY A 77 -27.98 0.77 -16.83
C GLY A 77 -26.85 1.40 -17.64
N ARG A 78 -25.92 2.06 -16.97
CA ARG A 78 -24.65 2.46 -17.59
C ARG A 78 -23.58 1.47 -17.10
N VAL A 79 -22.74 1.00 -18.03
CA VAL A 79 -21.62 0.10 -17.77
C VAL A 79 -20.39 0.69 -18.44
N SER A 80 -19.23 0.55 -17.82
CA SER A 80 -17.96 0.96 -18.41
C SER A 80 -16.80 0.24 -17.76
N ALA A 81 -15.67 0.18 -18.45
CA ALA A 81 -14.40 -0.32 -17.93
C ALA A 81 -13.31 0.74 -18.09
N HIS A 82 -12.18 0.55 -17.40
CA HIS A 82 -11.03 1.43 -17.59
C HIS A 82 -10.35 1.10 -18.91
N TYR A 83 -10.20 -0.20 -19.18
CA TYR A 83 -9.55 -0.71 -20.37
C TYR A 83 -10.40 -1.76 -21.07
N LEU A 84 -10.25 -1.84 -22.39
CA LEU A 84 -10.72 -2.92 -23.26
C LEU A 84 -9.53 -3.41 -24.09
N ILE A 85 -9.35 -4.72 -24.22
CA ILE A 85 -8.34 -5.33 -25.08
C ILE A 85 -9.05 -6.16 -26.15
N GLY A 86 -8.86 -5.78 -27.42
CA GLY A 86 -9.35 -6.53 -28.57
C GLY A 86 -8.69 -7.91 -28.69
N GLU A 87 -9.29 -8.81 -29.46
CA GLU A 87 -8.73 -10.13 -29.76
C GLU A 87 -7.30 -10.04 -30.38
N ASP A 88 -7.05 -8.98 -31.15
CA ASP A 88 -5.75 -8.65 -31.77
C ASP A 88 -4.70 -8.08 -30.79
N GLY A 89 -5.07 -7.89 -29.53
CA GLY A 89 -4.22 -7.27 -28.50
C GLY A 89 -4.24 -5.74 -28.50
N GLN A 90 -5.01 -5.07 -29.34
CA GLN A 90 -5.15 -3.62 -29.32
C GLN A 90 -5.81 -3.17 -28.01
N ARG A 91 -5.15 -2.26 -27.29
CA ARG A 91 -5.66 -1.69 -26.01
C ARG A 91 -6.39 -0.38 -26.25
N TYR A 92 -7.53 -0.23 -25.59
CA TYR A 92 -8.33 0.99 -25.55
C TYR A 92 -8.53 1.40 -24.09
N GLN A 93 -8.30 2.67 -23.77
CA GLN A 93 -8.65 3.23 -22.45
C GLN A 93 -9.95 4.04 -22.58
N LEU A 94 -10.96 3.71 -21.78
CA LEU A 94 -12.28 4.35 -21.83
C LEU A 94 -12.53 5.26 -20.62
N VAL A 95 -11.96 4.91 -19.47
CA VAL A 95 -12.05 5.69 -18.22
C VAL A 95 -10.65 5.88 -17.66
N SER A 96 -10.35 7.09 -17.19
CA SER A 96 -9.08 7.41 -16.52
C SER A 96 -8.91 6.58 -15.24
N ASP A 97 -7.68 6.14 -14.96
CA ASP A 97 -7.31 5.37 -13.75
C ASP A 97 -7.67 6.07 -12.42
N ALA A 98 -7.83 7.39 -12.45
CA ALA A 98 -8.22 8.20 -11.30
C ALA A 98 -9.74 8.30 -11.08
N GLN A 99 -10.54 7.78 -12.02
CA GLN A 99 -11.99 7.85 -11.99
C GLN A 99 -12.61 6.46 -11.84
N ARG A 100 -13.80 6.42 -11.27
CA ARG A 100 -14.54 5.17 -11.06
C ARG A 100 -15.24 4.72 -12.35
N ALA A 101 -14.77 3.65 -12.98
CA ALA A 101 -15.54 2.91 -14.00
C ALA A 101 -16.63 2.02 -13.39
N TRP A 102 -17.64 1.65 -14.17
CA TRP A 102 -18.81 0.89 -13.67
C TRP A 102 -18.81 -0.53 -14.25
N HIS A 103 -17.94 -1.39 -13.72
CA HIS A 103 -17.69 -2.75 -14.23
C HIS A 103 -18.01 -3.85 -13.19
N GLY A 104 -17.55 -3.71 -11.94
CA GLY A 104 -17.72 -4.70 -10.87
C GLY A 104 -19.17 -4.85 -10.37
N GLY A 105 -19.94 -3.76 -10.31
CA GLY A 105 -21.32 -3.80 -9.78
C GLY A 105 -21.39 -4.31 -8.33
N ALA A 106 -22.47 -5.01 -7.96
CA ALA A 106 -22.64 -5.60 -6.63
C ALA A 106 -21.79 -6.88 -6.46
N GLY A 107 -20.94 -6.91 -5.44
CA GLY A 107 -20.05 -8.03 -5.16
C GLY A 107 -19.13 -7.69 -4.00
N ARG A 108 -18.21 -8.61 -3.66
CA ARG A 108 -17.19 -8.37 -2.65
C ARG A 108 -15.93 -9.17 -2.91
N TRP A 109 -14.81 -8.65 -2.44
CA TRP A 109 -13.54 -9.37 -2.38
C TRP A 109 -12.87 -9.10 -1.04
N GLY A 110 -12.81 -10.11 -0.18
CA GLY A 110 -12.49 -9.96 1.23
C GLY A 110 -13.43 -8.96 1.88
N THR A 111 -12.88 -7.86 2.41
CA THR A 111 -13.63 -6.76 3.04
C THR A 111 -14.03 -5.65 2.07
N ILE A 112 -13.61 -5.72 0.80
CA ILE A 112 -13.92 -4.71 -0.22
C ILE A 112 -15.31 -4.98 -0.78
N THR A 113 -16.27 -4.08 -0.56
CA THR A 113 -17.66 -4.19 -1.04
C THR A 113 -18.01 -3.20 -2.15
N ASP A 114 -17.35 -2.02 -2.21
CA ASP A 114 -17.47 -1.10 -3.34
C ASP A 114 -16.35 -1.35 -4.35
N ILE A 115 -16.50 -2.44 -5.10
CA ILE A 115 -15.52 -2.95 -6.05
C ILE A 115 -15.14 -1.89 -7.07
N ASN A 116 -16.12 -1.27 -7.72
CA ASN A 116 -15.90 -0.23 -8.73
C ASN A 116 -14.99 0.90 -8.25
N SER A 117 -15.11 1.33 -6.99
CA SER A 117 -14.28 2.41 -6.44
C SER A 117 -12.89 1.94 -5.99
N ALA A 118 -12.70 0.64 -5.80
CA ALA A 118 -11.47 0.04 -5.32
C ALA A 118 -10.65 -0.60 -6.44
N SER A 119 -11.16 -0.68 -7.68
CA SER A 119 -10.53 -1.46 -8.74
C SER A 119 -10.33 -0.73 -10.06
N ILE A 120 -9.32 -1.16 -10.81
CA ILE A 120 -9.26 -1.02 -12.26
C ILE A 120 -10.02 -2.20 -12.89
N GLY A 121 -10.80 -1.92 -13.93
CA GLY A 121 -11.59 -2.89 -14.68
C GLY A 121 -11.05 -3.04 -16.08
N ILE A 122 -10.73 -4.27 -16.46
CA ILE A 122 -10.19 -4.60 -17.78
C ILE A 122 -11.13 -5.60 -18.45
N GLU A 123 -11.69 -5.18 -19.57
CA GLU A 123 -12.53 -6.00 -20.44
C GLU A 123 -11.66 -6.66 -21.52
N LEU A 124 -11.88 -7.94 -21.75
CA LEU A 124 -11.27 -8.70 -22.84
C LEU A 124 -12.35 -9.02 -23.86
N ASP A 125 -12.16 -8.60 -25.10
CA ASP A 125 -13.08 -8.89 -26.19
C ASP A 125 -13.09 -10.40 -26.48
N ASN A 126 -14.06 -11.09 -25.90
CA ASN A 126 -14.22 -12.54 -25.95
C ASN A 126 -15.68 -12.87 -25.60
N ASP A 127 -16.24 -13.88 -26.25
CA ASP A 127 -17.64 -14.27 -26.12
C ASP A 127 -17.91 -15.31 -25.00
N GLY A 128 -16.89 -15.64 -24.22
CA GLY A 128 -16.95 -16.62 -23.13
C GLY A 128 -16.99 -18.08 -23.59
N SER A 129 -17.11 -18.35 -24.89
CA SER A 129 -17.22 -19.70 -25.44
C SER A 129 -15.92 -20.26 -26.02
N ALA A 130 -14.94 -19.38 -26.29
CA ALA A 130 -13.65 -19.72 -26.88
C ALA A 130 -12.47 -19.31 -26.01
N PRO A 131 -11.32 -20.02 -26.07
CA PRO A 131 -10.09 -19.58 -25.43
C PRO A 131 -9.65 -18.18 -25.91
N PHE A 132 -9.03 -17.43 -25.00
CA PHE A 132 -8.55 -16.07 -25.29
C PHE A 132 -7.37 -16.09 -26.26
N ALA A 133 -7.38 -15.18 -27.24
CA ALA A 133 -6.33 -15.10 -28.24
C ALA A 133 -4.96 -14.81 -27.61
N PRO A 134 -3.85 -15.41 -28.10
CA PRO A 134 -2.52 -15.20 -27.51
C PRO A 134 -2.11 -13.73 -27.45
N ALA A 135 -2.35 -12.96 -28.53
CA ALA A 135 -2.03 -11.54 -28.61
C ALA A 135 -2.80 -10.69 -27.58
N GLN A 136 -4.05 -11.04 -27.31
CA GLN A 136 -4.87 -10.41 -26.28
C GLN A 136 -4.27 -10.63 -24.88
N ILE A 137 -3.85 -11.85 -24.57
CA ILE A 137 -3.24 -12.17 -23.26
C ILE A 137 -1.84 -11.54 -23.12
N ASP A 138 -1.01 -11.55 -24.17
CA ASP A 138 0.30 -10.85 -24.13
C ASP A 138 0.13 -9.34 -23.88
N SER A 139 -0.87 -8.74 -24.53
CA SER A 139 -1.24 -7.35 -24.31
C SER A 139 -1.72 -7.07 -22.89
N LEU A 140 -2.50 -8.00 -22.32
CA LEU A 140 -2.94 -7.94 -20.93
C LEU A 140 -1.75 -7.97 -19.96
N LEU A 141 -0.79 -8.87 -20.14
CA LEU A 141 0.39 -8.98 -19.26
C LEU A 141 1.20 -7.69 -19.22
N VAL A 142 1.40 -7.04 -20.38
CA VAL A 142 2.07 -5.74 -20.47
C VAL A 142 1.28 -4.65 -19.72
N LEU A 143 -0.05 -4.64 -19.86
CA LEU A 143 -0.91 -3.69 -19.16
C LEU A 143 -0.91 -3.92 -17.65
N LEU A 144 -0.97 -5.17 -17.19
CA LEU A 144 -0.93 -5.52 -15.78
C LEU A 144 0.39 -5.09 -15.13
N ASP A 145 1.51 -5.23 -15.83
CA ASP A 145 2.83 -4.79 -15.35
C ASP A 145 2.87 -3.28 -15.07
N ASP A 146 2.44 -2.46 -16.05
CA ASP A 146 2.34 -1.01 -15.90
C ASP A 146 1.38 -0.63 -14.76
N LEU A 147 0.16 -1.17 -14.73
CA LEU A 147 -0.82 -0.82 -13.71
C LEU A 147 -0.37 -1.19 -12.31
N CYS A 148 0.19 -2.38 -12.12
CA CYS A 148 0.72 -2.81 -10.82
C CYS A 148 1.89 -1.92 -10.37
N GLN A 149 2.79 -1.55 -11.28
CA GLN A 149 3.94 -0.70 -10.94
C GLN A 149 3.54 0.76 -10.67
N ARG A 150 2.80 1.36 -11.61
CA ARG A 150 2.46 2.79 -11.63
C ARG A 150 1.40 3.14 -10.58
N LEU A 151 0.42 2.26 -10.37
CA LEU A 151 -0.64 2.46 -9.39
C LEU A 151 -0.36 1.78 -8.04
N ARG A 152 0.72 0.98 -7.95
CA ARG A 152 1.10 0.20 -6.77
C ARG A 152 0.02 -0.81 -6.34
N ILE A 153 -0.71 -1.36 -7.32
CA ILE A 153 -1.65 -2.44 -7.06
C ILE A 153 -0.83 -3.72 -6.81
N PRO A 154 -1.06 -4.45 -5.70
CA PRO A 154 -0.35 -5.70 -5.47
C PRO A 154 -0.63 -6.70 -6.60
N ARG A 155 0.40 -7.33 -7.16
CA ARG A 155 0.24 -8.32 -8.25
C ARG A 155 -0.64 -9.50 -7.87
N THR A 156 -0.78 -9.77 -6.58
CA THR A 156 -1.67 -10.80 -6.01
C THR A 156 -3.15 -10.38 -5.92
N GLN A 157 -3.49 -9.14 -6.30
CA GLN A 157 -4.84 -8.56 -6.26
C GLN A 157 -5.39 -8.41 -7.68
N ILE A 158 -5.28 -9.48 -8.46
CA ILE A 158 -5.83 -9.62 -9.81
C ILE A 158 -6.82 -10.78 -9.76
N VAL A 159 -8.08 -10.48 -10.02
CA VAL A 159 -9.21 -11.39 -9.81
C VAL A 159 -10.17 -11.33 -10.99
N GLY A 160 -10.94 -12.38 -11.19
CA GLY A 160 -12.05 -12.39 -12.15
C GLY A 160 -13.29 -11.70 -11.59
N HIS A 161 -14.20 -11.31 -12.46
CA HIS A 161 -15.49 -10.77 -12.01
C HIS A 161 -16.32 -11.82 -11.26
N GLU A 162 -16.25 -13.07 -11.70
CA GLU A 162 -16.86 -14.24 -11.09
C GLU A 162 -16.33 -14.47 -9.66
N ASP A 163 -15.05 -14.23 -9.38
CA ASP A 163 -14.51 -14.35 -8.01
C ASP A 163 -15.15 -13.35 -7.04
N VAL A 164 -15.42 -12.16 -7.56
CA VAL A 164 -15.95 -11.02 -6.80
C VAL A 164 -17.48 -11.08 -6.67
N ALA A 165 -18.17 -11.65 -7.66
CA ALA A 165 -19.62 -11.71 -7.74
C ALA A 165 -20.11 -13.11 -8.18
N PRO A 166 -19.78 -14.18 -7.43
CA PRO A 166 -19.94 -15.57 -7.88
C PRO A 166 -21.40 -15.94 -8.18
N THR A 167 -22.36 -15.33 -7.51
CA THR A 167 -23.80 -15.61 -7.72
C THR A 167 -24.39 -14.94 -8.95
N ARG A 168 -23.63 -14.07 -9.63
CA ARG A 168 -24.16 -13.20 -10.69
C ARG A 168 -23.32 -13.22 -11.97
N LYS A 169 -22.05 -13.58 -11.87
CA LYS A 169 -21.05 -13.40 -12.93
C LYS A 169 -20.25 -14.68 -13.12
N ASN A 170 -19.87 -14.93 -14.36
CA ASN A 170 -19.14 -16.12 -14.81
C ASN A 170 -17.89 -15.75 -15.62
N ASP A 171 -17.52 -14.47 -15.65
CA ASP A 171 -16.39 -13.93 -16.40
C ASP A 171 -15.16 -13.70 -15.50
N PRO A 172 -13.92 -13.93 -15.99
CA PRO A 172 -13.55 -14.28 -17.36
C PRO A 172 -13.70 -15.78 -17.68
N GLY A 173 -14.25 -16.57 -16.76
CA GLY A 173 -14.67 -17.95 -16.99
C GLY A 173 -13.54 -18.98 -17.03
N PRO A 174 -13.87 -20.27 -17.23
CA PRO A 174 -12.93 -21.39 -17.10
C PRO A 174 -11.88 -21.47 -18.21
N LEU A 175 -12.11 -20.79 -19.34
CA LEU A 175 -11.18 -20.78 -20.47
C LEU A 175 -10.11 -19.67 -20.34
N PHE A 176 -10.22 -18.82 -19.33
CA PHE A 176 -9.22 -17.79 -19.08
C PHE A 176 -7.92 -18.39 -18.56
N PRO A 177 -6.75 -18.05 -19.13
CA PRO A 177 -5.50 -18.73 -18.81
C PRO A 177 -4.84 -18.17 -17.55
N TRP A 178 -5.50 -18.31 -16.38
CA TRP A 178 -5.01 -17.83 -15.08
C TRP A 178 -3.58 -18.29 -14.77
N LYS A 179 -3.25 -19.55 -15.09
CA LYS A 179 -1.89 -20.05 -14.90
C LYS A 179 -0.84 -19.27 -15.69
N ARG A 180 -1.15 -18.83 -16.91
CA ARG A 180 -0.22 -18.02 -17.71
C ARG A 180 0.03 -16.65 -17.07
N LEU A 181 -0.98 -16.05 -16.46
CA LEU A 181 -0.81 -14.83 -15.66
C LEU A 181 0.08 -15.11 -14.44
N ALA A 182 -0.18 -16.20 -13.73
CA ALA A 182 0.60 -16.59 -12.56
C ALA A 182 2.07 -16.85 -12.89
N ASP A 183 2.35 -17.53 -14.00
CA ASP A 183 3.71 -17.78 -14.49
C ASP A 183 4.43 -16.46 -14.84
N ALA A 184 3.68 -15.42 -15.21
CA ALA A 184 4.17 -14.04 -15.40
C ALA A 184 4.19 -13.20 -14.10
N GLY A 185 3.86 -13.80 -12.95
CA GLY A 185 3.89 -13.17 -11.63
C GLY A 185 2.64 -12.38 -11.26
N PHE A 186 1.49 -12.66 -11.90
CA PHE A 186 0.21 -11.97 -11.68
C PHE A 186 -0.87 -12.92 -11.17
N GLY A 187 -1.66 -12.47 -10.19
CA GLY A 187 -2.66 -13.30 -9.50
C GLY A 187 -2.04 -14.17 -8.41
N ARG A 188 -2.90 -14.87 -7.67
CA ARG A 188 -2.47 -15.90 -6.72
C ARG A 188 -2.50 -17.24 -7.44
N TRP A 189 -1.53 -18.11 -7.17
CA TRP A 189 -1.50 -19.44 -7.76
C TRP A 189 -0.84 -20.43 -6.80
N PRO A 190 -1.36 -21.67 -6.69
CA PRO A 190 -0.77 -22.67 -5.81
C PRO A 190 0.64 -23.03 -6.27
N ALA A 191 1.54 -23.19 -5.30
CA ALA A 191 2.86 -23.78 -5.57
C ALA A 191 2.73 -25.21 -6.12
N ALA A 192 3.54 -25.55 -7.12
CA ALA A 192 3.48 -26.85 -7.79
C ALA A 192 3.78 -28.02 -6.85
N ASP A 193 4.70 -27.80 -5.92
CA ASP A 193 5.18 -28.70 -4.87
C ASP A 193 4.48 -28.49 -3.52
N ALA A 194 3.35 -27.77 -3.48
CA ALA A 194 2.59 -27.62 -2.25
C ALA A 194 2.10 -28.99 -1.74
N PRO A 195 2.30 -29.32 -0.46
CA PRO A 195 1.88 -30.59 0.11
C PRO A 195 0.35 -30.68 0.19
N ALA A 196 -0.16 -31.91 0.34
CA ALA A 196 -1.58 -32.16 0.60
C ALA A 196 -2.06 -31.38 1.84
N ALA A 197 -3.33 -31.00 1.83
CA ALA A 197 -3.96 -30.38 2.99
C ALA A 197 -3.92 -31.34 4.19
N PRO A 198 -3.62 -30.85 5.41
CA PRO A 198 -3.64 -31.68 6.61
C PRO A 198 -5.06 -32.15 6.95
N GLU A 199 -5.15 -33.21 7.74
CA GLU A 199 -6.44 -33.67 8.28
C GLU A 199 -7.13 -32.55 9.06
N GLY A 200 -8.44 -32.39 8.85
CA GLY A 200 -9.24 -31.33 9.48
C GLY A 200 -9.11 -29.95 8.83
N PHE A 201 -8.44 -29.82 7.69
CA PHE A 201 -8.39 -28.57 6.93
C PHE A 201 -9.80 -28.10 6.51
N ASP A 202 -10.13 -26.84 6.81
CA ASP A 202 -11.41 -26.22 6.45
C ASP A 202 -11.29 -25.43 5.13
N PRO A 203 -11.81 -25.97 4.01
CA PRO A 203 -11.75 -25.30 2.71
C PRO A 203 -12.60 -24.02 2.65
N TRP A 204 -13.67 -23.92 3.44
CA TRP A 204 -14.54 -22.74 3.42
C TRP A 204 -13.90 -21.57 4.14
N GLN A 205 -13.20 -21.83 5.25
CA GLN A 205 -12.37 -20.83 5.88
C GLN A 205 -11.25 -20.36 4.94
N ALA A 206 -10.63 -21.30 4.21
CA ALA A 206 -9.60 -20.96 3.24
C ALA A 206 -10.12 -20.06 2.09
N LEU A 207 -11.28 -20.39 1.52
CA LEU A 207 -11.95 -19.55 0.51
C LEU A 207 -12.22 -18.13 1.02
N ALA A 208 -12.75 -18.01 2.25
CA ALA A 208 -13.00 -16.71 2.88
C ALA A 208 -11.71 -15.91 3.11
N LEU A 209 -10.61 -16.56 3.55
CA LEU A 209 -9.29 -15.94 3.72
C LEU A 209 -8.68 -15.49 2.39
N ILE A 210 -8.91 -16.25 1.31
CA ILE A 210 -8.45 -15.87 -0.03
C ILE A 210 -9.15 -14.59 -0.48
N GLY A 211 -10.46 -14.50 -0.23
CA GLY A 211 -11.27 -13.30 -0.51
C GLY A 211 -12.68 -13.59 -1.01
N TYR A 212 -13.05 -14.86 -1.22
CA TYR A 212 -14.38 -15.22 -1.71
C TYR A 212 -15.46 -14.90 -0.67
N SER A 213 -16.64 -14.50 -1.16
CA SER A 213 -17.84 -14.62 -0.32
C SER A 213 -18.15 -16.09 -0.12
N ILE A 214 -18.64 -16.48 1.06
CA ILE A 214 -19.09 -17.85 1.34
C ILE A 214 -20.61 -17.91 1.60
N ASP A 215 -21.33 -16.82 1.29
CA ASP A 215 -22.78 -16.72 1.47
C ASP A 215 -23.54 -17.71 0.57
N ASP A 216 -22.97 -18.03 -0.60
CA ASP A 216 -23.45 -19.07 -1.52
C ASP A 216 -22.31 -20.06 -1.82
N PRO A 217 -22.27 -21.21 -1.11
CA PRO A 217 -21.22 -22.20 -1.27
C PRO A 217 -21.10 -22.76 -2.70
N ALA A 218 -22.21 -22.97 -3.41
CA ALA A 218 -22.19 -23.59 -4.73
C ALA A 218 -21.61 -22.65 -5.78
N ALA A 219 -22.06 -21.39 -5.78
CA ALA A 219 -21.54 -20.37 -6.69
C ALA A 219 -20.06 -20.08 -6.42
N THR A 220 -19.67 -20.05 -5.13
CA THR A 220 -18.28 -19.83 -4.72
C THR A 220 -17.35 -20.93 -5.20
N LEU A 221 -17.80 -22.18 -5.06
CA LEU A 221 -17.02 -23.33 -5.51
C LEU A 221 -16.85 -23.33 -7.03
N GLN A 222 -17.90 -22.98 -7.77
CA GLN A 222 -17.81 -22.82 -9.23
C GLN A 222 -16.77 -21.77 -9.62
N ALA A 223 -16.83 -20.57 -9.02
CA ALA A 223 -15.88 -19.50 -9.26
C ALA A 223 -14.43 -19.94 -8.98
N PHE A 224 -14.21 -20.58 -7.84
CA PHE A 224 -12.92 -21.15 -7.47
C PHE A 224 -12.42 -22.17 -8.51
N HIS A 225 -13.28 -23.09 -8.96
CA HIS A 225 -12.90 -24.09 -9.96
C HIS A 225 -12.61 -23.48 -11.33
N HIS A 226 -13.38 -22.48 -11.78
CA HIS A 226 -13.07 -21.77 -13.02
C HIS A 226 -11.71 -21.07 -12.94
N HIS A 227 -11.40 -20.42 -11.80
CA HIS A 227 -10.14 -19.71 -11.61
C HIS A 227 -8.92 -20.66 -11.55
N TYR A 228 -8.96 -21.66 -10.68
CA TYR A 228 -7.77 -22.45 -10.33
C TYR A 228 -7.70 -23.82 -11.02
N ARG A 229 -8.82 -24.34 -11.52
CA ARG A 229 -8.90 -25.69 -12.14
C ARG A 229 -9.25 -25.63 -13.62
N GLY A 230 -9.88 -24.55 -14.09
CA GLY A 230 -10.54 -24.51 -15.40
C GLY A 230 -11.62 -25.59 -15.54
N SER A 231 -12.32 -25.94 -14.45
CA SER A 231 -13.25 -27.06 -14.40
C SER A 231 -14.64 -26.64 -13.93
N SER A 232 -15.67 -27.39 -14.31
CA SER A 232 -17.05 -27.19 -13.85
C SER A 232 -17.48 -28.20 -12.77
N ALA A 233 -16.53 -28.72 -12.00
CA ALA A 233 -16.83 -29.61 -10.89
C ALA A 233 -17.70 -28.90 -9.84
N THR A 234 -18.55 -29.65 -9.15
CA THR A 234 -19.52 -29.11 -8.18
C THR A 234 -19.25 -29.54 -6.74
N THR A 235 -18.17 -30.30 -6.53
CA THR A 235 -17.76 -30.82 -5.22
C THR A 235 -16.25 -30.65 -5.06
N LEU A 236 -15.81 -30.41 -3.83
CA LEU A 236 -14.38 -30.34 -3.49
C LEU A 236 -13.75 -31.74 -3.54
N ASP A 237 -12.58 -31.83 -4.17
CA ASP A 237 -11.70 -33.01 -4.16
C ASP A 237 -10.38 -32.74 -3.41
N ALA A 238 -9.52 -33.76 -3.34
CA ALA A 238 -8.23 -33.65 -2.63
C ALA A 238 -7.29 -32.60 -3.25
N GLU A 239 -7.39 -32.36 -4.55
CA GLU A 239 -6.59 -31.37 -5.25
C GLU A 239 -7.10 -29.95 -4.96
N ASP A 240 -8.41 -29.76 -4.85
CA ASP A 240 -9.00 -28.49 -4.41
C ASP A 240 -8.55 -28.13 -2.99
N LEU A 241 -8.58 -29.12 -2.08
CA LEU A 241 -8.06 -28.92 -0.71
C LEU A 241 -6.57 -28.55 -0.72
N ARG A 242 -5.76 -29.23 -1.55
CA ARG A 242 -4.33 -28.93 -1.71
C ARG A 242 -4.11 -27.51 -2.21
N ILE A 243 -4.88 -27.08 -3.22
CA ILE A 243 -4.80 -25.74 -3.80
C ILE A 243 -5.18 -24.69 -2.76
N LEU A 244 -6.33 -24.86 -2.08
CA LEU A 244 -6.79 -23.94 -1.04
C LEU A 244 -5.78 -23.85 0.12
N PHE A 245 -5.20 -24.99 0.52
CA PHE A 245 -4.13 -25.02 1.52
C PHE A 245 -2.88 -24.27 1.03
N ALA A 246 -2.44 -24.50 -0.21
CA ALA A 246 -1.29 -23.81 -0.79
C ALA A 246 -1.48 -22.30 -0.91
N LEU A 247 -2.70 -21.85 -1.25
CA LEU A 247 -3.02 -20.43 -1.42
C LEU A 247 -3.12 -19.68 -0.08
N THR A 248 -3.43 -20.40 1.01
CA THR A 248 -3.54 -19.83 2.36
C THR A 248 -2.26 -20.02 3.19
N ASN A 249 -1.42 -20.98 2.82
CA ASN A 249 -0.17 -21.27 3.49
C ASN A 249 1.00 -20.64 2.73
N HIS A 250 1.56 -19.54 3.26
CA HIS A 250 2.75 -18.89 2.70
C HIS A 250 4.06 -19.68 2.89
N ALA A 251 4.00 -20.99 3.14
CA ALA A 251 5.17 -21.86 3.12
C ALA A 251 5.70 -21.93 1.68
N ARG A 252 6.86 -21.29 1.44
CA ARG A 252 7.57 -21.28 0.16
C ARG A 252 7.64 -22.68 -0.47
N PRO A 253 7.46 -22.79 -1.79
CA PRO A 253 8.18 -23.79 -2.55
C PRO A 253 9.61 -23.35 -2.84
N SER A 254 10.56 -24.20 -2.45
CA SER A 254 11.92 -24.17 -2.93
C SER A 254 12.00 -24.90 -4.27
N SER A 255 12.22 -24.16 -5.36
CA SER A 255 12.83 -24.74 -6.56
C SER A 255 14.18 -24.07 -6.78
N PRO A 256 15.31 -24.79 -6.65
CA PRO A 256 16.59 -24.28 -7.10
C PRO A 256 16.53 -24.15 -8.62
N ARG A 257 16.82 -22.96 -9.12
CA ARG A 257 17.24 -22.77 -10.52
C ARG A 257 18.41 -23.73 -10.77
N PRO A 258 18.40 -24.57 -11.82
CA PRO A 258 19.52 -25.48 -12.07
C PRO A 258 20.79 -24.64 -12.22
N ALA A 259 21.77 -24.95 -11.37
CA ALA A 259 23.09 -24.37 -11.49
C ALA A 259 23.65 -24.80 -12.85
N LEU A 260 24.03 -23.82 -13.68
CA LEU A 260 24.91 -24.09 -14.81
C LEU A 260 26.22 -24.64 -14.24
N GLU A 261 26.52 -25.90 -14.56
CA GLU A 261 27.82 -26.49 -14.22
C GLU A 261 28.95 -25.65 -14.85
N PRO A 262 30.05 -25.42 -14.14
CA PRO A 262 31.25 -24.85 -14.75
C PRO A 262 31.93 -25.95 -15.55
N THR A 263 31.99 -25.78 -16.86
CA THR A 263 32.85 -26.56 -17.73
C THR A 263 34.32 -26.26 -17.40
N GLU A 264 35.04 -27.29 -16.98
CA GLU A 264 36.50 -27.30 -16.94
C GLU A 264 37.07 -27.13 -18.34
N GLY A 265 38.14 -26.34 -18.44
CA GLY A 265 39.06 -26.34 -19.57
C GLY A 265 39.18 -24.99 -20.28
N ASP A 266 40.10 -24.14 -19.84
CA ASP A 266 41.35 -24.08 -20.60
C ASP A 266 42.48 -23.46 -19.76
N ASN A 267 43.59 -24.18 -19.78
CA ASN A 267 44.86 -23.84 -19.17
C ASN A 267 45.59 -22.98 -20.20
N HIS A 268 46.04 -21.76 -19.91
CA HIS A 268 47.30 -21.26 -20.49
C HIS A 268 47.91 -20.12 -19.66
N GLN A 269 49.15 -20.35 -19.27
CA GLN A 269 50.11 -19.40 -18.75
C GLN A 269 50.26 -18.20 -19.73
N ALA A 270 50.51 -16.99 -19.23
CA ALA A 270 51.89 -16.54 -19.00
C ALA A 270 52.03 -15.06 -18.59
N HIS A 271 53.06 -14.84 -17.76
CA HIS A 271 53.92 -13.65 -17.60
C HIS A 271 53.43 -12.36 -16.93
N ARG A 272 53.76 -12.28 -15.63
CA ARG A 272 54.63 -11.27 -14.96
C ARG A 272 54.72 -9.87 -15.57
N HIS A 273 54.43 -8.84 -14.76
CA HIS A 273 55.45 -7.90 -14.25
C HIS A 273 54.98 -7.12 -13.00
N ARG A 274 55.88 -7.04 -12.01
CA ARG A 274 55.90 -6.14 -10.82
C ARG A 274 55.73 -4.67 -11.24
N ALA A 275 55.24 -3.71 -10.45
CA ALA A 275 55.73 -3.29 -9.13
C ALA A 275 54.78 -2.18 -8.57
N VAL A 276 54.37 -2.25 -7.29
CA VAL A 276 54.77 -1.36 -6.17
C VAL A 276 53.89 -0.09 -5.96
N LEU A 277 53.26 -0.11 -4.79
CA LEU A 277 52.46 0.87 -3.99
C LEU A 277 53.16 2.23 -3.69
N PRO A 278 52.62 3.15 -2.84
CA PRO A 278 51.26 3.69 -2.60
C PRO A 278 51.25 5.25 -2.33
N LEU A 279 50.19 5.77 -1.67
CA LEU A 279 49.99 7.06 -0.95
C LEU A 279 49.37 8.19 -1.80
N ALA A 280 48.54 9.10 -1.30
CA ALA A 280 47.75 9.26 -0.07
C ALA A 280 46.79 10.45 -0.31
N ALA A 281 45.85 10.62 0.62
CA ALA A 281 44.89 11.73 0.74
C ALA A 281 45.47 13.14 0.52
N ASN A 282 44.66 14.08 0.00
CA ASN A 282 44.09 15.14 0.86
C ASN A 282 43.03 16.00 0.16
N GLU A 283 42.14 16.51 1.01
CA GLU A 283 41.08 17.48 0.78
C GLU A 283 41.59 18.86 0.31
N ARG A 284 40.79 19.59 -0.48
CA ARG A 284 40.14 20.88 -0.12
C ARG A 284 39.67 21.68 -1.33
N SER A 285 38.40 22.07 -1.24
CA SER A 285 37.79 23.35 -1.64
C SER A 285 38.72 24.42 -2.23
N MET A 286 38.36 24.99 -3.38
CA MET A 286 38.06 26.43 -3.47
C MET A 286 37.41 26.82 -4.81
N THR A 287 36.41 27.68 -4.66
CA THR A 287 35.73 28.55 -5.63
C THR A 287 36.66 29.30 -6.57
N CYS A 288 36.25 29.52 -7.82
CA CYS A 288 36.86 30.52 -8.70
C CYS A 288 35.82 31.50 -9.26
N ARG A 289 36.03 32.79 -8.93
CA ARG A 289 35.41 33.96 -9.55
C ARG A 289 36.05 34.24 -10.91
N ALA A 290 35.26 34.92 -11.74
CA ALA A 290 35.56 35.39 -13.08
C ALA A 290 36.81 36.27 -13.22
N ASN A 291 37.42 36.25 -14.41
CA ASN A 291 37.85 37.48 -15.09
C ASN A 291 37.97 37.30 -16.61
N ALA A 292 37.70 38.40 -17.30
CA ALA A 292 37.50 38.55 -18.74
C ALA A 292 38.81 38.80 -19.52
N ALA A 293 38.81 38.49 -20.82
CA ALA A 293 39.39 39.32 -21.89
C ALA A 293 39.20 38.66 -23.28
N SER A 294 38.51 39.33 -24.21
CA SER A 294 39.14 39.96 -25.38
C SER A 294 38.12 40.22 -26.51
N CYS A 295 38.07 41.48 -26.91
CA CYS A 295 37.27 42.07 -27.98
C CYS A 295 37.88 41.88 -29.37
N LYS A 296 37.06 42.01 -30.43
CA LYS A 296 37.31 42.75 -31.69
C LYS A 296 36.03 42.74 -32.52
N GLY A 297 35.30 43.86 -32.61
CA GLY A 297 35.21 44.73 -33.81
C GLY A 297 33.89 44.44 -34.53
N THR A 298 33.00 45.37 -34.92
CA THR A 298 33.17 46.72 -35.49
C THR A 298 31.82 47.49 -35.43
N GLU A 299 31.91 48.79 -35.09
CA GLU A 299 31.16 49.99 -35.55
C GLU A 299 29.61 50.03 -35.48
N MET A 300 29.02 50.84 -34.57
CA MET A 300 28.73 52.31 -34.62
C MET A 300 27.57 52.64 -35.59
N THR A 301 26.45 53.30 -35.21
CA THR A 301 26.33 54.59 -34.49
C THR A 301 24.98 54.78 -33.75
N ASP A 302 25.10 55.31 -32.52
CA ASP A 302 24.29 56.29 -31.74
C ASP A 302 22.79 56.50 -32.03
N THR A 303 21.89 56.56 -31.03
CA THR A 303 21.90 57.58 -29.97
C THR A 303 21.11 57.15 -28.72
N LEU A 304 21.71 57.40 -27.56
CA LEU A 304 21.21 57.20 -26.20
C LEU A 304 20.20 58.27 -25.76
N LEU A 305 19.19 57.89 -24.98
CA LEU A 305 18.66 58.69 -23.85
C LEU A 305 18.22 57.71 -22.73
N PHE A 306 18.82 57.85 -21.54
CA PHE A 306 18.61 56.98 -20.37
C PHE A 306 18.00 57.75 -19.18
N ARG A 307 17.05 57.09 -18.49
CA ARG A 307 16.63 57.11 -17.05
C ARG A 307 15.09 57.19 -16.96
N ASN A 308 14.34 56.20 -16.44
CA ASN A 308 14.49 55.45 -15.19
C ASN A 308 14.11 53.95 -15.33
N GLY A 309 15.10 53.07 -15.14
CA GLY A 309 14.96 51.91 -14.23
C GLY A 309 14.18 50.66 -14.68
N ARG A 310 14.86 49.82 -15.49
CA ARG A 310 14.72 48.35 -15.66
C ARG A 310 13.66 47.83 -16.64
N CYS A 311 14.21 47.22 -17.70
CA CYS A 311 13.56 46.55 -18.83
C CYS A 311 13.80 45.04 -18.71
N TRP A 312 12.75 44.22 -18.83
CA TRP A 312 12.87 42.77 -19.05
C TRP A 312 12.67 42.52 -20.55
N ARG A 313 13.75 42.20 -21.27
CA ARG A 313 13.69 41.70 -22.64
C ARG A 313 13.66 40.18 -22.61
N GLN A 314 12.64 39.61 -23.26
CA GLN A 314 12.57 38.22 -23.65
C GLN A 314 13.75 37.86 -24.55
N CYS A 315 14.59 36.93 -24.10
CA CYS A 315 15.42 36.12 -24.98
C CYS A 315 14.79 34.74 -25.06
N VAL A 316 14.26 34.40 -26.23
CA VAL A 316 13.94 33.03 -26.63
C VAL A 316 15.29 32.35 -26.88
N VAL A 317 15.68 31.44 -25.99
CA VAL A 317 16.81 30.52 -26.21
C VAL A 317 16.22 29.13 -26.38
N GLN A 318 16.34 28.59 -27.59
CA GLN A 318 16.16 27.17 -27.86
C GLN A 318 17.24 26.39 -27.09
N GLY A 319 16.87 25.84 -25.94
CA GLY A 319 17.69 24.89 -25.19
C GLY A 319 17.23 23.47 -25.49
N ALA A 320 18.01 22.74 -26.29
CA ALA A 320 17.91 21.28 -26.35
C ALA A 320 18.32 20.71 -24.97
N LEU A 321 17.35 20.17 -24.23
CA LEU A 321 17.61 19.44 -22.99
C LEU A 321 18.08 18.02 -23.34
N LEU A 322 19.38 17.78 -23.23
CA LEU A 322 19.93 16.44 -23.02
C LEU A 322 19.53 16.00 -21.60
N ILE A 323 18.46 15.24 -21.50
CA ILE A 323 18.11 14.52 -20.26
C ILE A 323 19.05 13.33 -20.17
N GLY A 324 20.14 13.49 -19.43
CA GLY A 324 20.92 12.36 -18.93
C GLY A 324 20.00 11.52 -18.05
N ALA A 325 19.72 10.29 -18.47
CA ALA A 325 18.97 9.31 -17.72
C ALA A 325 19.75 8.95 -16.44
N VAL A 326 19.43 9.60 -15.33
CA VAL A 326 19.69 9.03 -14.01
C VAL A 326 18.60 7.99 -13.79
N ALA A 327 18.92 6.73 -14.07
CA ALA A 327 18.03 5.63 -13.74
C ALA A 327 17.71 5.70 -12.23
N PRO A 328 16.42 5.79 -11.84
CA PRO A 328 16.07 5.59 -10.45
C PRO A 328 16.37 4.12 -10.14
N SER A 329 17.33 3.86 -9.26
CA SER A 329 17.52 2.54 -8.67
C SER A 329 16.20 2.14 -8.02
N ALA A 330 15.47 1.26 -8.68
CA ALA A 330 14.28 0.65 -8.12
C ALA A 330 14.72 -0.12 -6.88
N LEU A 331 14.31 0.39 -5.70
CA LEU A 331 14.32 -0.40 -4.47
C LEU A 331 13.35 -1.57 -4.70
N VAL A 332 13.91 -2.73 -5.06
CA VAL A 332 13.24 -4.01 -4.99
C VAL A 332 12.83 -4.19 -3.54
N ALA A 333 11.52 -4.23 -3.24
CA ALA A 333 11.04 -4.61 -1.92
C ALA A 333 11.32 -6.11 -1.75
N GLY A 334 12.41 -6.45 -1.08
CA GLY A 334 12.80 -7.82 -0.81
C GLY A 334 11.89 -8.50 0.21
N GLN A 335 11.91 -9.84 0.19
CA GLN A 335 11.10 -10.66 1.08
C GLN A 335 11.55 -10.48 2.54
N VAL A 336 10.59 -10.32 3.45
CA VAL A 336 10.88 -10.27 4.88
C VAL A 336 11.47 -11.62 5.32
N HIS A 337 12.71 -11.61 5.82
CA HIS A 337 13.39 -12.79 6.35
C HIS A 337 13.54 -12.67 7.88
N VAL A 338 13.65 -13.81 8.56
CA VAL A 338 13.94 -13.82 10.00
C VAL A 338 15.45 -13.79 10.21
N SER A 339 15.92 -12.82 10.99
CA SER A 339 17.32 -12.65 11.38
C SER A 339 17.85 -13.87 12.13
N SER A 340 19.13 -14.18 11.94
CA SER A 340 19.85 -15.22 12.69
C SER A 340 20.29 -14.77 14.10
N ALA A 341 20.13 -13.49 14.43
CA ALA A 341 20.44 -12.94 15.74
C ALA A 341 19.74 -13.72 16.86
N ARG A 342 20.44 -13.87 17.98
CA ARG A 342 19.98 -14.62 19.17
C ARG A 342 19.72 -13.73 20.37
N THR A 343 20.27 -12.52 20.39
CA THR A 343 20.08 -11.53 21.47
C THR A 343 19.62 -10.18 20.91
N ALA A 344 19.00 -9.35 21.75
CA ALA A 344 18.63 -7.98 21.39
C ALA A 344 19.84 -7.15 20.89
N ALA A 345 21.00 -7.33 21.53
CA ALA A 345 22.24 -6.65 21.15
C ALA A 345 22.71 -7.05 19.75
N GLU A 346 22.72 -8.35 19.41
CA GLU A 346 23.05 -8.84 18.06
C GLU A 346 22.07 -8.34 16.99
N ALA A 347 20.79 -8.17 17.37
CA ALA A 347 19.76 -7.61 16.51
C ALA A 347 19.85 -6.07 16.34
N GLY A 348 20.78 -5.40 17.05
CA GLY A 348 20.87 -3.94 17.05
C GLY A 348 19.69 -3.24 17.73
N LEU A 349 18.93 -3.98 18.54
CA LEU A 349 17.83 -3.47 19.33
C LEU A 349 18.39 -2.82 20.61
N VAL A 350 17.86 -1.65 20.96
CA VAL A 350 18.25 -0.89 22.15
C VAL A 350 17.06 -0.71 23.09
N ASP A 351 17.32 -0.71 24.39
CA ASP A 351 16.29 -0.42 25.39
C ASP A 351 15.94 1.07 25.33
N VAL A 352 14.69 1.37 25.01
CA VAL A 352 14.17 2.75 24.96
C VAL A 352 14.25 3.41 26.33
N HIS A 353 14.09 2.66 27.43
CA HIS A 353 14.11 3.22 28.77
C HIS A 353 15.48 3.82 29.13
N ALA A 354 16.57 3.30 28.56
CA ALA A 354 17.90 3.88 28.72
C ALA A 354 18.04 5.26 28.05
N LEU A 355 17.25 5.55 27.02
CA LEU A 355 17.26 6.83 26.29
C LEU A 355 16.19 7.81 26.81
N ALA A 356 15.10 7.29 27.35
CA ALA A 356 13.95 8.06 27.82
C ALA A 356 13.34 7.41 29.09
N PRO A 357 13.97 7.58 30.26
CA PRO A 357 13.53 6.95 31.52
C PRO A 357 12.16 7.47 32.00
N ASP A 358 11.72 8.62 31.48
CA ASP A 358 10.41 9.17 31.75
C ASP A 358 9.27 8.46 31.00
N ILE A 359 9.53 7.56 30.05
CA ILE A 359 8.48 6.77 29.42
C ILE A 359 7.94 5.76 30.44
N ALA A 360 6.63 5.72 30.63
CA ALA A 360 5.98 4.72 31.45
C ALA A 360 5.86 3.42 30.64
N LEU A 361 6.40 2.32 31.19
CA LEU A 361 6.29 1.00 30.58
C LEU A 361 5.10 0.25 31.21
N ASP A 362 4.15 -0.13 30.37
CA ASP A 362 3.02 -1.00 30.70
C ASP A 362 3.02 -2.15 29.68
N MET A 363 4.15 -2.88 29.63
CA MET A 363 4.45 -3.90 28.62
C MET A 363 3.46 -5.07 28.72
N ARG A 364 2.36 -5.01 27.97
CA ARG A 364 1.18 -5.86 28.20
C ARG A 364 1.44 -7.33 27.98
N TYR A 365 2.33 -7.65 27.05
CA TYR A 365 2.67 -9.02 26.69
C TYR A 365 3.67 -9.68 27.62
N ALA A 366 4.35 -8.90 28.47
CA ALA A 366 5.17 -9.43 29.58
C ALA A 366 4.35 -9.78 30.84
N GLY A 367 3.03 -9.55 30.81
CA GLY A 367 2.10 -9.86 31.91
C GLY A 367 0.87 -10.60 31.41
N SER A 368 -0.17 -10.74 32.24
CA SER A 368 -1.45 -11.36 31.88
C SER A 368 -2.53 -10.36 31.42
N ASN A 369 -2.28 -9.06 31.55
CA ASN A 369 -3.23 -7.99 31.20
C ASN A 369 -3.22 -7.66 29.70
N ASN A 370 -3.40 -8.68 28.87
CA ASN A 370 -3.48 -8.61 27.41
C ASN A 370 -4.57 -9.57 26.90
N PHE A 371 -4.87 -9.51 25.61
CA PHE A 371 -5.95 -10.31 25.02
C PHE A 371 -5.75 -11.82 25.11
N THR A 372 -4.52 -12.33 25.32
CA THR A 372 -4.27 -13.77 25.53
C THR A 372 -4.49 -14.23 26.98
N GLY A 373 -4.62 -13.28 27.91
CA GLY A 373 -4.79 -13.53 29.35
C GLY A 373 -3.56 -14.08 30.05
N ARG A 374 -2.40 -14.14 29.39
CA ARG A 374 -1.17 -14.78 29.87
C ARG A 374 0.06 -14.06 29.34
N VAL A 375 1.22 -14.35 29.93
CA VAL A 375 2.52 -13.88 29.40
C VAL A 375 2.73 -14.48 28.02
N VAL A 376 3.08 -13.65 27.05
CA VAL A 376 3.22 -14.05 25.65
C VAL A 376 4.62 -14.62 25.42
N PRO A 377 4.76 -15.77 24.72
CA PRO A 377 6.07 -16.35 24.42
C PRO A 377 7.04 -15.36 23.79
N GLY A 378 8.24 -15.22 24.34
CA GLY A 378 9.27 -14.27 23.90
C GLY A 378 9.35 -12.99 24.73
N TYR A 379 8.39 -12.71 25.63
CA TYR A 379 8.48 -11.63 26.60
C TYR A 379 8.93 -12.16 27.96
N ASP A 380 10.23 -12.11 28.22
CA ASP A 380 10.84 -12.59 29.47
C ASP A 380 10.97 -11.45 30.51
N ALA A 381 10.94 -10.19 30.05
CA ALA A 381 10.97 -8.99 30.88
C ALA A 381 10.05 -7.87 30.32
N PRO A 382 9.55 -6.96 31.18
CA PRO A 382 8.74 -5.81 30.74
C PRO A 382 9.63 -4.69 30.19
N ARG A 383 10.33 -4.94 29.08
CA ARG A 383 11.20 -3.96 28.40
C ARG A 383 10.68 -3.57 27.01
N CYS A 384 11.01 -2.35 26.61
CA CYS A 384 10.71 -1.84 25.27
C CYS A 384 12.00 -1.76 24.45
N TYR A 385 12.15 -2.69 23.51
CA TYR A 385 13.26 -2.70 22.55
C TYR A 385 12.84 -2.09 21.22
N LEU A 386 13.68 -1.25 20.62
CA LEU A 386 13.53 -0.73 19.26
C LEU A 386 14.89 -0.65 18.57
N LEU A 387 14.92 -0.64 17.25
CA LEU A 387 16.12 -0.27 16.49
C LEU A 387 16.46 1.20 16.78
N ARG A 388 17.77 1.49 16.84
CA ARG A 388 18.30 2.77 17.32
C ARG A 388 17.62 4.02 16.72
N PRO A 389 17.38 4.13 15.39
CA PRO A 389 16.72 5.32 14.83
C PRO A 389 15.31 5.56 15.37
N ALA A 390 14.52 4.50 15.54
CA ALA A 390 13.17 4.58 16.09
C ALA A 390 13.21 4.90 17.60
N ALA A 391 14.15 4.32 18.33
CA ALA A 391 14.34 4.58 19.76
C ALA A 391 14.70 6.05 20.04
N ASP A 392 15.64 6.62 19.28
CA ASP A 392 16.02 8.03 19.39
C ASP A 392 14.87 8.97 19.04
N ALA A 393 14.06 8.62 18.03
CA ALA A 393 12.87 9.36 17.64
C ALA A 393 11.80 9.33 18.74
N LEU A 394 11.50 8.16 19.30
CA LEU A 394 10.55 8.02 20.40
C LEU A 394 10.99 8.81 21.64
N ALA A 395 12.30 8.85 21.93
CA ALA A 395 12.84 9.67 23.00
C ALA A 395 12.64 11.18 22.76
N ARG A 396 12.66 11.65 21.50
CA ARG A 396 12.30 13.04 21.16
C ARG A 396 10.82 13.31 21.36
N VAL A 397 9.94 12.40 20.92
CA VAL A 397 8.49 12.50 21.17
C VAL A 397 8.20 12.61 22.66
N ALA A 398 8.83 11.76 23.48
CA ALA A 398 8.66 11.76 24.92
C ALA A 398 9.07 13.10 25.56
N ARG A 399 10.18 13.71 25.10
CA ARG A 399 10.62 15.02 25.59
C ARG A 399 9.63 16.13 25.23
N THR A 400 9.14 16.14 23.99
CA THR A 400 8.15 17.13 23.53
C THR A 400 6.86 17.05 24.34
N LEU A 401 6.29 15.86 24.49
CA LEU A 401 5.06 15.67 25.26
C LEU A 401 5.23 15.96 26.75
N LYS A 402 6.41 15.68 27.32
CA LYS A 402 6.73 16.05 28.70
C LYS A 402 6.66 17.56 28.94
N ALA A 403 7.14 18.37 27.98
CA ALA A 403 7.02 19.82 28.06
C ALA A 403 5.56 20.31 28.03
N GLU A 404 4.64 19.50 27.49
CA GLU A 404 3.20 19.77 27.43
C GLU A 404 2.42 19.19 28.63
N GLY A 405 3.09 18.60 29.61
CA GLY A 405 2.45 17.97 30.77
C GLY A 405 1.96 16.53 30.52
N TYR A 406 2.42 15.88 29.44
CA TYR A 406 2.09 14.49 29.13
C TYR A 406 3.30 13.56 29.29
N ARG A 407 3.06 12.27 29.49
CA ARG A 407 4.08 11.22 29.35
C ARG A 407 3.59 10.16 28.36
N LEU A 408 4.51 9.50 27.67
CA LEU A 408 4.18 8.31 26.90
C LEU A 408 3.95 7.13 27.85
N GLN A 409 2.93 6.34 27.57
CA GLN A 409 2.71 5.01 28.14
C GLN A 409 2.85 3.98 27.03
N VAL A 410 3.89 3.15 27.09
CA VAL A 410 4.20 2.15 26.07
C VAL A 410 3.61 0.80 26.46
N PHE A 411 2.90 0.17 25.52
CA PHE A 411 2.25 -1.13 25.69
C PHE A 411 3.01 -2.25 25.00
N ASP A 412 3.59 -1.97 23.82
CA ASP A 412 4.44 -2.89 23.08
C ASP A 412 5.45 -2.15 22.19
N CYS A 413 6.59 -2.77 21.90
CA CYS A 413 7.65 -2.25 21.03
C CYS A 413 8.08 -3.35 20.05
N TYR A 414 9.36 -3.72 20.02
CA TYR A 414 9.78 -4.94 19.35
C TYR A 414 8.99 -6.15 19.89
N ARG A 415 8.39 -6.89 18.96
CA ARG A 415 7.63 -8.12 19.22
C ARG A 415 8.30 -9.30 18.52
N PRO A 416 8.83 -10.29 19.26
CA PRO A 416 9.44 -11.46 18.66
C PRO A 416 8.51 -12.21 17.70
N VAL A 417 9.05 -12.78 16.63
CA VAL A 417 8.26 -13.60 15.68
C VAL A 417 7.53 -14.74 16.39
N ARG A 418 8.13 -15.36 17.42
CA ARG A 418 7.46 -16.39 18.24
C ARG A 418 6.22 -15.88 18.97
N SER A 419 6.17 -14.60 19.34
CA SER A 419 5.01 -13.97 19.97
C SER A 419 3.86 -13.83 18.97
N VAL A 420 4.16 -13.43 17.73
CA VAL A 420 3.19 -13.37 16.63
C VAL A 420 2.59 -14.76 16.37
N LYS A 421 3.43 -15.80 16.31
CA LYS A 421 2.96 -17.19 16.19
C LYS A 421 2.05 -17.59 17.35
N ALA A 422 2.38 -17.20 18.58
CA ALA A 422 1.54 -17.47 19.75
C ALA A 422 0.18 -16.77 19.68
N PHE A 423 0.12 -15.54 19.14
CA PHE A 423 -1.14 -14.85 18.88
C PHE A 423 -2.01 -15.56 17.85
N VAL A 424 -1.41 -16.08 16.78
CA VAL A 424 -2.13 -16.86 15.78
C VAL A 424 -2.71 -18.14 16.39
N VAL A 425 -1.91 -18.86 17.19
CA VAL A 425 -2.36 -20.07 17.91
C VAL A 425 -3.49 -19.74 18.88
N TRP A 426 -3.35 -18.68 19.67
CA TRP A 426 -4.39 -18.24 20.61
C TRP A 426 -5.69 -17.86 19.87
N ALA A 427 -5.59 -17.17 18.74
CA ALA A 427 -6.76 -16.73 17.99
C ALA A 427 -7.48 -17.90 17.31
N ALA A 428 -6.74 -18.95 16.91
CA ALA A 428 -7.28 -20.19 16.37
C ALA A 428 -8.01 -21.05 17.42
N ASP A 429 -7.64 -20.95 18.71
CA ASP A 429 -8.37 -21.63 19.79
C ASP A 429 -9.71 -20.92 20.08
N LEU A 430 -10.76 -21.33 19.40
CA LEU A 430 -12.09 -20.75 19.56
C LEU A 430 -12.75 -21.03 20.93
N GLN A 431 -12.21 -21.95 21.72
CA GLN A 431 -12.74 -22.28 23.04
C GLN A 431 -12.24 -21.31 24.11
N ASP A 432 -11.04 -20.74 23.94
CA ASP A 432 -10.52 -19.71 24.84
C ASP A 432 -11.21 -18.35 24.60
N GLN A 433 -12.33 -18.12 25.29
CA GLN A 433 -13.07 -16.85 25.26
C GLN A 433 -12.84 -15.99 26.52
N ALA A 434 -11.84 -16.33 27.35
CA ALA A 434 -11.68 -15.78 28.69
C ALA A 434 -11.58 -14.25 28.72
N THR A 435 -10.98 -13.67 27.68
CA THR A 435 -10.72 -12.23 27.53
C THR A 435 -11.71 -11.51 26.60
N LYS A 436 -12.68 -12.23 26.03
CA LYS A 436 -13.63 -11.69 25.02
C LYS A 436 -14.31 -10.41 25.48
N ALA A 437 -14.88 -10.42 26.68
CA ALA A 437 -15.66 -9.31 27.21
C ALA A 437 -14.86 -8.00 27.27
N GLN A 438 -13.54 -8.08 27.46
CA GLN A 438 -12.67 -6.93 27.59
C GLN A 438 -12.09 -6.48 26.24
N TYR A 439 -11.61 -7.41 25.40
CA TYR A 439 -10.81 -7.06 24.23
C TYR A 439 -11.57 -7.14 22.90
N TYR A 440 -12.59 -7.99 22.79
CA TYR A 440 -13.33 -8.20 21.54
C TYR A 440 -14.81 -8.53 21.82
N PRO A 441 -15.54 -7.68 22.59
CA PRO A 441 -16.88 -8.01 23.07
C PRO A 441 -17.91 -8.17 21.96
N ARG A 442 -17.70 -7.47 20.82
CA ARG A 442 -18.62 -7.46 19.67
C ARG A 442 -18.11 -8.22 18.45
N VAL A 443 -16.92 -8.82 18.56
CA VAL A 443 -16.27 -9.50 17.44
C VAL A 443 -16.25 -11.00 17.74
N ASP A 444 -16.67 -11.82 16.78
CA ASP A 444 -16.52 -13.27 16.89
C ASP A 444 -15.03 -13.61 16.87
N LYS A 445 -14.58 -14.55 17.72
CA LYS A 445 -13.15 -14.86 17.82
C LYS A 445 -12.58 -15.34 16.47
N ARG A 446 -13.40 -15.97 15.61
CA ARG A 446 -13.03 -16.38 14.26
C ARG A 446 -12.60 -15.21 13.37
N ALA A 447 -13.15 -14.02 13.60
CA ALA A 447 -12.83 -12.81 12.85
C ALA A 447 -11.58 -12.10 13.37
N LEU A 448 -10.98 -12.53 14.49
CA LEU A 448 -9.73 -11.92 14.96
C LEU A 448 -8.57 -12.24 14.03
N LEU A 449 -8.49 -13.47 13.50
CA LEU A 449 -7.51 -13.81 12.48
C LEU A 449 -7.87 -13.14 11.16
N GLY A 450 -6.94 -12.39 10.58
CA GLY A 450 -7.13 -11.64 9.34
C GLY A 450 -7.40 -10.16 9.60
N ASP A 451 -8.50 -9.83 10.28
CA ASP A 451 -8.90 -8.43 10.47
C ASP A 451 -8.09 -7.70 11.54
N TYR A 452 -7.63 -8.42 12.57
CA TYR A 452 -6.95 -7.83 13.73
C TYR A 452 -5.61 -8.50 14.08
N ILE A 453 -5.50 -9.81 13.86
CA ILE A 453 -4.30 -10.60 14.12
C ILE A 453 -3.79 -11.14 12.79
N ALA A 454 -2.56 -10.74 12.44
CA ALA A 454 -1.87 -11.18 11.24
C ALA A 454 -0.72 -12.16 11.57
N PRO A 455 -0.39 -13.10 10.67
CA PRO A 455 0.72 -14.04 10.86
C PRO A 455 2.11 -13.39 10.76
N THR A 456 2.17 -12.14 10.31
CA THR A 456 3.36 -11.30 10.28
C THR A 456 3.05 -9.96 10.95
N SER A 457 4.05 -9.35 11.60
CA SER A 457 3.87 -8.10 12.32
C SER A 457 4.99 -7.10 12.01
N GLY A 458 4.62 -5.83 11.87
CA GLY A 458 5.58 -4.72 11.78
C GLY A 458 6.49 -4.63 13.00
N HIS A 459 5.96 -4.96 14.18
CA HIS A 459 6.71 -4.98 15.45
C HIS A 459 7.92 -5.91 15.42
N SER A 460 7.85 -7.03 14.69
CA SER A 460 8.98 -7.94 14.56
C SER A 460 10.16 -7.34 13.81
N ARG A 461 9.99 -6.19 13.13
CA ARG A 461 11.07 -5.47 12.44
C ARG A 461 11.74 -4.39 13.31
N GLY A 462 11.32 -4.25 14.56
CA GLY A 462 11.97 -3.40 15.57
C GLY A 462 11.79 -1.89 15.37
N ALA A 463 10.88 -1.46 14.49
CA ALA A 463 10.62 -0.04 14.20
C ALA A 463 9.17 0.39 14.51
N THR A 464 8.39 -0.50 15.13
CA THR A 464 6.97 -0.28 15.43
C THR A 464 6.75 -0.30 16.94
N VAL A 465 5.83 0.55 17.40
CA VAL A 465 5.52 0.75 18.82
C VAL A 465 4.03 0.97 19.00
N ASP A 466 3.48 0.40 20.06
CA ASP A 466 2.11 0.59 20.52
C ASP A 466 2.12 1.40 21.82
N LEU A 467 1.45 2.55 21.84
CA LEU A 467 1.54 3.46 22.97
C LEU A 467 0.34 4.40 23.11
N GLY A 468 0.18 4.96 24.29
CA GLY A 468 -0.79 6.00 24.63
C GLY A 468 -0.18 7.15 25.41
N LEU A 469 -1.06 7.99 25.97
CA LEU A 469 -0.67 9.17 26.75
C LEU A 469 -1.10 9.03 28.20
N LEU A 470 -0.25 9.52 29.09
CA LEU A 470 -0.62 9.90 30.45
C LEU A 470 -0.66 11.42 30.54
N GLU A 471 -1.70 11.99 31.15
CA GLU A 471 -1.72 13.38 31.58
C GLU A 471 -1.14 13.46 32.99
N CYS A 472 -0.11 14.27 33.19
CA CYS A 472 0.60 14.38 34.45
C CYS A 472 0.33 15.72 35.14
N ARG A 473 -0.17 15.64 36.37
CA ARG A 473 -0.40 16.77 37.26
C ARG A 473 0.43 16.60 38.54
N PRO A 474 0.56 17.62 39.42
CA PRO A 474 1.30 17.47 40.68
C PRO A 474 0.83 16.30 41.55
N ALA A 475 -0.45 15.93 41.47
CA ALA A 475 -1.04 14.80 42.20
C ALA A 475 -0.75 13.41 41.57
N GLY A 476 -0.07 13.35 40.42
CA GLY A 476 0.25 12.12 39.71
C GLY A 476 -0.15 12.14 38.23
N CYS A 477 0.17 11.05 37.53
CA CYS A 477 -0.16 10.85 36.13
C CYS A 477 -1.36 9.92 35.99
N ARG A 478 -2.25 10.20 35.03
CA ARG A 478 -3.42 9.37 34.72
C ARG A 478 -3.48 9.08 33.23
N ALA A 479 -3.88 7.87 32.87
CA ALA A 479 -4.10 7.51 31.48
C ALA A 479 -5.14 8.42 30.84
N VAL A 480 -4.81 8.93 29.66
CA VAL A 480 -5.71 9.76 28.87
C VAL A 480 -6.77 8.86 28.24
N ASP A 481 -8.04 9.28 28.33
CA ASP A 481 -9.14 8.53 27.71
C ASP A 481 -9.05 8.61 26.17
N MET A 482 -8.76 7.48 25.55
CA MET A 482 -8.68 7.31 24.11
C MET A 482 -9.94 6.64 23.53
N GLY A 483 -10.99 6.44 24.33
CA GLY A 483 -12.28 5.84 23.93
C GLY A 483 -12.30 4.32 23.92
N THR A 484 -11.15 3.66 23.82
CA THR A 484 -10.98 2.22 23.97
C THR A 484 -9.68 1.92 24.71
N GLY A 485 -9.54 0.72 25.25
CA GLY A 485 -8.26 0.22 25.75
C GLY A 485 -7.30 -0.15 24.61
N PHE A 486 -6.04 -0.40 24.95
CA PHE A 486 -5.07 -1.06 24.07
C PHE A 486 -5.53 -2.49 23.71
N ASP A 487 -5.23 -2.95 22.49
CA ASP A 487 -5.67 -4.24 21.91
C ASP A 487 -7.19 -4.44 21.87
N PHE A 488 -7.95 -3.35 21.78
CA PHE A 488 -9.40 -3.44 21.63
C PHE A 488 -9.79 -3.73 20.17
N PHE A 489 -10.07 -4.99 19.86
CA PHE A 489 -10.39 -5.46 18.51
C PHE A 489 -11.84 -5.12 18.12
N ASP A 490 -12.03 -3.89 17.65
CA ASP A 490 -13.32 -3.33 17.24
C ASP A 490 -13.08 -2.06 16.40
N ALA A 491 -14.01 -1.70 15.51
CA ALA A 491 -13.91 -0.47 14.74
C ALA A 491 -13.79 0.82 15.58
N ARG A 492 -14.18 0.78 16.86
CA ARG A 492 -13.98 1.87 17.83
C ARG A 492 -12.51 2.15 18.15
N ALA A 493 -11.61 1.19 17.91
CA ALA A 493 -10.18 1.39 18.07
C ALA A 493 -9.54 2.12 16.87
N HIS A 494 -10.22 2.21 15.72
CA HIS A 494 -9.72 2.94 14.56
C HIS A 494 -9.45 4.39 14.93
N THR A 495 -8.30 4.94 14.55
CA THR A 495 -7.83 6.28 14.94
C THR A 495 -8.91 7.34 14.80
N GLU A 496 -9.62 7.34 13.67
CA GLU A 496 -10.72 8.28 13.33
C GLU A 496 -12.12 7.68 13.50
N ALA A 497 -12.33 6.82 14.51
CA ALA A 497 -13.65 6.24 14.79
C ALA A 497 -14.77 7.31 14.84
N PRO A 498 -15.95 7.03 14.25
CA PRO A 498 -17.00 8.03 14.09
C PRO A 498 -17.69 8.41 15.41
N ASP A 499 -17.67 7.51 16.40
CA ASP A 499 -18.37 7.64 17.69
C ASP A 499 -17.50 8.22 18.82
N LEU A 500 -16.31 8.74 18.51
CA LEU A 500 -15.44 9.41 19.49
C LEU A 500 -16.06 10.69 20.02
N SER A 501 -15.93 10.89 21.34
CA SER A 501 -16.18 12.20 21.93
C SER A 501 -15.16 13.23 21.43
N ALA A 502 -15.49 14.52 21.54
CA ALA A 502 -14.58 15.61 21.16
C ALA A 502 -13.24 15.56 21.92
N ALA A 503 -13.28 15.17 23.20
CA ALA A 503 -12.09 14.99 24.02
C ALA A 503 -11.22 13.82 23.51
N GLN A 504 -11.81 12.64 23.28
CA GLN A 504 -11.10 11.47 22.76
C GLN A 504 -10.47 11.73 21.40
N ARG A 505 -11.18 12.42 20.50
CA ARG A 505 -10.64 12.84 19.19
C ARG A 505 -9.43 13.76 19.36
N THR A 506 -9.51 14.73 20.28
CA THR A 506 -8.40 15.64 20.59
C THR A 506 -7.19 14.89 21.15
N HIS A 507 -7.43 13.91 22.03
CA HIS A 507 -6.36 13.09 22.62
C HIS A 507 -5.64 12.23 21.58
N ARG A 508 -6.38 11.53 20.73
CA ARG A 508 -5.80 10.73 19.63
C ARG A 508 -5.05 11.60 18.64
N GLN A 509 -5.60 12.76 18.28
CA GLN A 509 -4.94 13.70 17.40
C GLN A 509 -3.64 14.28 17.99
N ARG A 510 -3.61 14.55 19.30
CA ARG A 510 -2.38 14.98 19.98
C ARG A 510 -1.29 13.92 19.87
N LEU A 511 -1.64 12.66 20.16
CA LEU A 511 -0.70 11.56 20.04
C LEU A 511 -0.22 11.40 18.58
N LEU A 512 -1.15 11.39 17.63
CA LEU A 512 -0.87 11.28 16.19
C LEU A 512 0.12 12.35 15.73
N GLN A 513 -0.11 13.61 16.09
CA GLN A 513 0.73 14.74 15.70
C GLN A 513 2.12 14.67 16.33
N ALA A 514 2.20 14.34 17.63
CA ALA A 514 3.48 14.22 18.33
C ALA A 514 4.35 13.10 17.75
N MET A 515 3.74 11.95 17.43
CA MET A 515 4.41 10.82 16.80
C MET A 515 4.84 11.16 15.36
N ALA A 516 3.96 11.75 14.56
CA ALA A 516 4.24 12.11 13.16
C ALA A 516 5.35 13.15 13.02
N ALA A 517 5.45 14.10 13.96
CA ALA A 517 6.52 15.10 13.98
C ALA A 517 7.93 14.50 14.04
N GLU A 518 8.05 13.27 14.57
CA GLU A 518 9.31 12.55 14.71
C GLU A 518 9.44 11.36 13.74
N GLY A 519 8.62 11.33 12.68
CA GLY A 519 8.73 10.36 11.59
C GLY A 519 7.98 9.04 11.79
N PHE A 520 7.07 8.96 12.77
CA PHE A 520 6.19 7.80 12.92
C PHE A 520 4.91 7.92 12.11
N ALA A 521 4.52 6.85 11.42
CA ALA A 521 3.26 6.73 10.72
C ALA A 521 2.28 5.86 11.52
N ASN A 522 1.08 6.37 11.76
CA ASN A 522 0.01 5.62 12.42
C ASN A 522 -0.61 4.56 11.49
N TYR A 523 -1.02 3.43 12.05
CA TYR A 523 -1.92 2.49 11.39
C TYR A 523 -3.38 2.88 11.70
N PRO A 524 -4.21 3.26 10.70
CA PRO A 524 -5.52 3.86 10.95
C PRO A 524 -6.53 3.01 11.70
N MET A 525 -6.33 1.69 11.76
CA MET A 525 -7.25 0.77 12.44
C MET A 525 -6.96 0.66 13.94
N GLU A 526 -5.83 1.20 14.40
CA GLU A 526 -5.37 1.10 15.79
C GLU A 526 -4.79 2.45 16.24
N TRP A 527 -5.51 3.16 17.11
CA TRP A 527 -5.10 4.50 17.56
C TRP A 527 -3.74 4.53 18.27
N TRP A 528 -3.31 3.40 18.82
CA TRP A 528 -2.07 3.24 19.57
C TRP A 528 -0.86 2.87 18.70
N HIS A 529 -1.06 2.43 17.46
CA HIS A 529 -0.03 1.75 16.65
C HIS A 529 0.73 2.69 15.71
N PHE A 530 2.06 2.67 15.80
CA PHE A 530 2.93 3.57 15.05
C PHE A 530 4.19 2.88 14.54
N THR A 531 4.54 3.09 13.27
CA THR A 531 5.79 2.59 12.66
C THR A 531 6.69 3.75 12.23
N PHE A 532 7.94 3.74 12.65
CA PHE A 532 8.95 4.73 12.22
C PHE A 532 9.27 4.57 10.72
N ARG A 533 9.34 5.69 9.98
CA ARG A 533 9.55 5.71 8.53
C ARG A 533 10.74 6.59 8.13
N PRO A 534 11.59 6.15 7.17
CA PRO A 534 11.65 4.77 6.65
C PRO A 534 12.08 3.80 7.75
N GLU A 535 11.62 2.55 7.68
CA GLU A 535 12.05 1.53 8.64
C GLU A 535 13.54 1.22 8.41
N PRO A 536 14.37 1.03 9.46
CA PRO A 536 15.80 0.78 9.27
C PRO A 536 16.09 -0.54 8.56
N THR A 537 15.31 -1.59 8.85
CA THR A 537 15.44 -2.92 8.23
C THR A 537 14.06 -3.44 7.82
N PRO A 538 13.44 -2.89 6.75
CA PRO A 538 12.06 -3.18 6.38
C PRO A 538 11.83 -4.64 5.96
N GLU A 539 12.90 -5.35 5.62
CA GLU A 539 12.93 -6.75 5.15
C GLU A 539 13.44 -7.74 6.21
N THR A 540 13.72 -7.28 7.43
CA THR A 540 14.28 -8.15 8.49
C THR A 540 13.36 -8.16 9.69
N ALA A 541 12.81 -9.34 10.00
CA ALA A 541 12.12 -9.62 11.25
C ALA A 541 13.08 -10.29 12.24
N TYR A 542 12.95 -10.04 13.54
CA TYR A 542 13.81 -10.60 14.57
C TYR A 542 13.01 -11.55 15.48
N ASP A 543 13.63 -12.60 15.98
CA ASP A 543 13.02 -13.58 16.90
C ASP A 543 13.91 -13.84 18.13
N VAL A 544 14.39 -12.75 18.75
CA VAL A 544 15.18 -12.76 19.99
C VAL A 544 14.24 -12.51 21.18
N PRO A 545 14.51 -13.05 22.38
CA PRO A 545 13.69 -12.75 23.55
C PRO A 545 13.78 -11.26 23.94
N VAL A 546 12.74 -10.78 24.61
CA VAL A 546 12.72 -9.49 25.31
C VAL A 546 13.10 -9.77 26.77
N ASP A 547 14.38 -9.64 27.14
CA ASP A 547 14.98 -10.02 28.43
C ASP A 547 15.69 -8.89 29.19
#